data_AF-A0A932IJT2-F1
#
_entry.id   AF-A0A932IJT2-F1
#
_cell.length_a   1.000
_cell.length_b   1.000
_cell.length_c   1.000
_cell.angle_alpha   90.00
_cell.angle_beta   90.00
_cell.angle_gamma   90.00
#
_symmetry.space_group_name_H-M   'P 1'
#
loop_
_entity.id
_entity.type
_entity.pdbx_description
1 polymer ?
#
loop_
_entity_poly.entity_id
_entity_poly.type
_entity_poly.pdbx_seq_one_letter_code
_entity_poly.pdbx_strand_id
1 'polypeptide(L)'
;MPQGAFAEVAIGTGIFPAIFGGGDNCALRLDGTVVCWGPGDLDNTPTDLFSSIAVGSAHACGLKLDGTLVCWGSGPIFTNGLPSPAETFKSVSAGTWMTCAIRTDDSLYCWGYDDLFPRGIAGLLPAGAYTQVDVSENFACAVRSDNKIVCWGRWGESWCLDLLFCDASGRCEPSREVECPRAAVLDQDGFVGVATGSYYACGVNLAGGVFCWEMLSLDDRDDECRRLRIPPPGGDVVEIAARGQACGLRTDGSVQCW
;
A
#
# COMPACT_ATOMS: atom_id res chain seq x y z
N MET A 1 -24.61 3.46 2.84
CA MET A 1 -23.70 2.32 3.09
C MET A 1 -24.46 1.04 2.82
N PRO A 2 -23.90 0.09 2.05
CA PRO A 2 -24.54 -1.19 1.79
C PRO A 2 -24.66 -2.02 3.08
N GLN A 3 -25.73 -2.80 3.19
CA GLN A 3 -25.98 -3.71 4.31
C GLN A 3 -25.80 -5.16 3.86
N GLY A 4 -25.18 -6.01 4.69
CA GLY A 4 -24.97 -7.43 4.37
C GLY A 4 -23.72 -8.01 5.04
N ALA A 5 -23.42 -9.26 4.68
CA ALA A 5 -22.16 -9.93 5.02
C ALA A 5 -21.16 -9.72 3.88
N PHE A 6 -19.95 -9.30 4.22
CA PHE A 6 -18.89 -8.98 3.27
C PHE A 6 -17.64 -9.80 3.61
N ALA A 7 -16.94 -10.25 2.56
CA ALA A 7 -15.65 -10.91 2.69
C ALA A 7 -14.54 -9.88 2.94
N GLU A 8 -14.66 -8.72 2.30
CA GLU A 8 -13.63 -7.67 2.31
C GLU A 8 -14.31 -6.31 2.14
N VAL A 9 -13.75 -5.28 2.79
CA VAL A 9 -14.09 -3.88 2.56
C VAL A 9 -12.82 -3.14 2.22
N ALA A 10 -12.77 -2.54 1.04
CA ALA A 10 -11.66 -1.75 0.55
C ALA A 10 -12.06 -0.26 0.48
N ILE A 11 -11.24 0.59 1.08
CA ILE A 11 -11.49 2.02 1.22
C ILE A 11 -10.50 2.77 0.32
N GLY A 12 -11.04 3.59 -0.58
CA GLY A 12 -10.25 4.38 -1.51
C GLY A 12 -9.37 5.41 -0.82
N THR A 13 -8.21 5.69 -1.43
CA THR A 13 -7.15 6.53 -0.88
C THR A 13 -7.35 8.04 -1.13
N GLY A 14 -8.52 8.46 -1.60
CA GLY A 14 -8.77 9.82 -2.07
C GLY A 14 -8.81 10.88 -0.96
N ILE A 15 -7.68 11.54 -0.68
CA ILE A 15 -7.60 12.74 0.19
C ILE A 15 -7.80 14.07 -0.57
N PHE A 16 -7.95 14.04 -1.90
CA PHE A 16 -8.26 15.20 -2.74
C PHE A 16 -9.70 15.17 -3.27
N PRO A 17 -10.73 15.33 -2.40
CA PRO A 17 -12.12 15.31 -2.83
C PRO A 17 -12.45 16.41 -3.84
N ALA A 18 -11.67 17.50 -3.86
CA ALA A 18 -11.86 18.61 -4.78
C ALA A 18 -11.38 18.34 -6.22
N ILE A 19 -10.52 17.33 -6.45
CA ILE A 19 -9.97 17.03 -7.79
C ILE A 19 -10.56 15.72 -8.34
N PHE A 20 -10.76 14.72 -7.48
CA PHE A 20 -11.18 13.36 -7.89
C PHE A 20 -12.49 12.90 -7.25
N GLY A 21 -13.28 13.80 -6.68
CA GLY A 21 -14.62 13.47 -6.17
C GLY A 21 -14.69 12.81 -4.79
N GLY A 22 -13.56 12.39 -4.19
CA GLY A 22 -13.52 11.86 -2.83
C GLY A 22 -13.75 10.36 -2.77
N GLY A 23 -13.10 9.69 -1.81
CA GLY A 23 -12.86 8.25 -1.78
C GLY A 23 -14.05 7.36 -2.13
N ASP A 24 -13.92 6.65 -3.23
CA ASP A 24 -14.77 5.51 -3.53
C ASP A 24 -14.46 4.39 -2.56
N ASN A 25 -15.51 3.72 -2.10
CA ASN A 25 -15.40 2.56 -1.24
C ASN A 25 -16.05 1.41 -1.98
N CYS A 26 -15.45 0.23 -1.89
CA CYS A 26 -16.07 -0.97 -2.42
C CYS A 26 -16.01 -2.08 -1.37
N ALA A 27 -16.99 -2.97 -1.43
CA ALA A 27 -17.01 -4.17 -0.61
C ALA A 27 -17.22 -5.39 -1.49
N LEU A 28 -16.45 -6.44 -1.21
CA LEU A 28 -16.61 -7.75 -1.80
C LEU A 28 -17.58 -8.55 -0.94
N ARG A 29 -18.63 -9.06 -1.55
CA ARG A 29 -19.58 -9.97 -0.89
C ARG A 29 -19.03 -11.39 -0.85
N LEU A 30 -19.57 -12.22 0.04
CA LEU A 30 -19.20 -13.63 0.16
C LEU A 30 -19.49 -14.45 -1.11
N ASP A 31 -20.38 -13.98 -1.99
CA ASP A 31 -20.68 -14.60 -3.28
C ASP A 31 -19.72 -14.15 -4.40
N GLY A 32 -18.73 -13.30 -4.10
CA GLY A 32 -17.75 -12.78 -5.05
C GLY A 32 -18.21 -11.52 -5.80
N THR A 33 -19.44 -11.04 -5.58
CA THR A 33 -19.93 -9.80 -6.22
C THR A 33 -19.43 -8.56 -5.48
N VAL A 34 -19.25 -7.45 -6.22
CA VAL A 34 -18.76 -6.19 -5.66
C VAL A 34 -19.88 -5.15 -5.60
N VAL A 35 -19.88 -4.35 -4.54
CA VAL A 35 -20.71 -3.16 -4.42
C VAL A 35 -19.84 -1.97 -4.05
N CYS A 36 -19.90 -0.90 -4.83
CA CYS A 36 -19.20 0.35 -4.54
C CYS A 36 -20.18 1.44 -4.08
N TRP A 37 -19.72 2.35 -3.23
CA TRP A 37 -20.45 3.52 -2.79
C TRP A 37 -19.48 4.67 -2.50
N GLY A 38 -19.92 5.89 -2.79
CA GLY A 38 -19.11 7.08 -2.60
C GLY A 38 -19.41 8.13 -3.67
N PRO A 39 -18.80 9.31 -3.55
CA PRO A 39 -19.01 10.41 -4.48
C PRO A 39 -18.17 10.37 -5.78
N GLY A 40 -17.38 9.31 -6.04
CA GLY A 40 -16.37 9.24 -7.12
C GLY A 40 -16.71 8.39 -8.35
N ASP A 41 -17.98 8.07 -8.62
CA ASP A 41 -18.45 7.49 -9.88
C ASP A 41 -17.70 6.19 -10.31
N LEU A 42 -17.52 5.21 -9.42
CA LEU A 42 -17.27 3.81 -9.83
C LEU A 42 -18.53 3.11 -10.40
N ASP A 43 -19.36 3.86 -11.14
CA ASP A 43 -20.68 3.45 -11.63
C ASP A 43 -20.64 2.27 -12.63
N ASN A 44 -19.45 1.95 -13.14
CA ASN A 44 -19.20 0.80 -14.01
C ASN A 44 -18.64 -0.41 -13.24
N THR A 45 -19.17 -0.67 -12.05
CA THR A 45 -18.77 -1.84 -11.26
C THR A 45 -19.05 -3.12 -12.08
N PRO A 46 -18.04 -3.98 -12.33
CA PRO A 46 -18.23 -5.18 -13.13
C PRO A 46 -19.19 -6.18 -12.49
N THR A 47 -19.81 -7.02 -13.32
CA THR A 47 -20.67 -8.14 -12.87
C THR A 47 -19.89 -9.45 -12.69
N ASP A 48 -18.58 -9.42 -12.90
CA ASP A 48 -17.66 -10.51 -12.64
C ASP A 48 -17.62 -10.91 -11.16
N LEU A 49 -17.12 -12.12 -10.89
CA LEU A 49 -16.88 -12.62 -9.54
C LEU A 49 -15.40 -12.51 -9.17
N PHE A 50 -15.13 -11.97 -8.00
CA PHE A 50 -13.79 -11.69 -7.51
C PHE A 50 -13.51 -12.43 -6.20
N SER A 51 -12.23 -12.72 -5.96
CA SER A 51 -11.71 -13.28 -4.71
C SER A 51 -11.12 -12.21 -3.79
N SER A 52 -10.72 -11.06 -4.34
CA SER A 52 -10.24 -9.91 -3.59
C SER A 52 -10.40 -8.63 -4.40
N ILE A 53 -10.41 -7.48 -3.72
CA ILE A 53 -10.52 -6.16 -4.36
C ILE A 53 -9.50 -5.17 -3.80
N ALA A 54 -9.11 -4.20 -4.61
CA ALA A 54 -8.32 -3.05 -4.18
C ALA A 54 -8.94 -1.78 -4.72
N VAL A 55 -9.00 -0.72 -3.91
CA VAL A 55 -9.66 0.53 -4.25
C VAL A 55 -8.67 1.68 -4.08
N GLY A 56 -8.40 2.38 -5.19
CA GLY A 56 -7.59 3.60 -5.23
C GLY A 56 -8.44 4.85 -5.07
N SER A 57 -8.00 5.99 -5.60
CA SER A 57 -8.73 7.25 -5.45
C SER A 57 -9.90 7.44 -6.41
N ALA A 58 -9.82 6.84 -7.61
CA ALA A 58 -10.83 6.99 -8.68
C ALA A 58 -10.99 5.70 -9.52
N HIS A 59 -10.38 4.60 -9.07
CA HIS A 59 -10.44 3.29 -9.70
C HIS A 59 -10.44 2.20 -8.65
N ALA A 60 -10.92 1.04 -9.05
CA ALA A 60 -10.81 -0.19 -8.29
C ALA A 60 -10.34 -1.31 -9.22
N CYS A 61 -9.71 -2.31 -8.61
CA CYS A 61 -9.28 -3.52 -9.28
C CYS A 61 -9.79 -4.72 -8.50
N GLY A 62 -10.23 -5.75 -9.22
CA GLY A 62 -10.69 -7.01 -8.67
C GLY A 62 -9.86 -8.14 -9.23
N LEU A 63 -9.45 -9.05 -8.36
CA LEU A 63 -8.76 -10.27 -8.73
C LEU A 63 -9.77 -11.42 -8.80
N LYS A 64 -9.81 -12.14 -9.92
CA LYS A 64 -10.63 -13.34 -10.09
C LYS A 64 -9.93 -14.56 -9.49
N LEU A 65 -10.68 -15.64 -9.25
CA LEU A 65 -10.14 -16.90 -8.74
C LEU A 65 -9.10 -17.56 -9.67
N ASP A 66 -9.14 -17.26 -10.96
CA ASP A 66 -8.16 -17.75 -11.95
C ASP A 66 -6.90 -16.87 -12.04
N GLY A 67 -6.81 -15.82 -11.22
CA GLY A 67 -5.70 -14.86 -11.20
C GLY A 67 -5.85 -13.72 -12.21
N THR A 68 -6.92 -13.67 -13.00
CA THR A 68 -7.19 -12.56 -13.93
C THR A 68 -7.51 -11.29 -13.15
N LEU A 69 -6.84 -10.19 -13.50
CA LEU A 69 -7.10 -8.88 -12.92
C LEU A 69 -8.06 -8.07 -13.82
N VAL A 70 -9.07 -7.45 -13.22
CA VAL A 70 -9.97 -6.50 -13.90
C VAL A 70 -9.98 -5.20 -13.12
N CYS A 71 -9.67 -4.09 -13.77
CA CYS A 71 -9.76 -2.76 -13.18
C CYS A 71 -10.84 -1.92 -13.86
N TRP A 72 -11.52 -1.08 -13.08
CA TRP A 72 -12.59 -0.19 -13.52
C TRP A 72 -12.50 1.14 -12.77
N GLY A 73 -13.14 2.17 -13.32
CA GLY A 73 -13.12 3.53 -12.75
C GLY A 73 -12.98 4.59 -13.82
N SER A 74 -12.84 5.84 -13.39
CA SER A 74 -12.92 7.00 -14.28
C SER A 74 -11.52 7.53 -14.65
N GLY A 75 -11.16 7.42 -15.93
CA GLY A 75 -10.08 8.18 -16.55
C GLY A 75 -8.83 7.38 -16.97
N PRO A 76 -8.15 7.81 -18.06
CA PRO A 76 -7.01 7.11 -18.62
C PRO A 76 -5.81 7.05 -17.65
N ILE A 77 -5.72 7.99 -16.71
CA ILE A 77 -4.62 8.06 -15.73
C ILE A 77 -4.51 6.77 -14.91
N PHE A 78 -5.63 6.09 -14.63
CA PHE A 78 -5.68 4.93 -13.75
C PHE A 78 -5.79 3.59 -14.50
N THR A 79 -6.16 3.62 -15.79
CA THR A 79 -6.21 2.44 -16.68
C THR A 79 -5.04 2.39 -17.67
N ASN A 80 -4.14 3.37 -17.64
CA ASN A 80 -2.93 3.34 -18.46
C ASN A 80 -1.94 2.32 -17.90
N GLY A 81 -1.35 1.52 -18.79
CA GLY A 81 -0.38 0.49 -18.41
C GLY A 81 -1.01 -0.71 -17.71
N LEU A 82 -2.31 -0.97 -17.91
CA LEU A 82 -2.92 -2.20 -17.41
C LEU A 82 -2.17 -3.44 -17.92
N PRO A 83 -2.04 -4.47 -17.08
CA PRO A 83 -1.35 -5.69 -17.48
C PRO A 83 -2.07 -6.37 -18.65
N SER A 84 -1.32 -7.17 -19.40
CA SER A 84 -1.92 -8.00 -20.44
C SER A 84 -2.98 -8.93 -19.83
N PRO A 85 -4.12 -9.18 -20.50
CA PRO A 85 -5.11 -10.15 -20.02
C PRO A 85 -4.58 -11.58 -19.86
N ALA A 86 -3.40 -11.89 -20.41
CA ALA A 86 -2.74 -13.18 -20.24
C ALA A 86 -1.87 -13.28 -18.98
N GLU A 87 -1.63 -12.16 -18.28
CA GLU A 87 -0.89 -12.16 -17.01
C GLU A 87 -1.81 -12.55 -15.84
N THR A 88 -1.26 -13.30 -14.89
CA THR A 88 -1.98 -13.78 -13.71
C THR A 88 -1.35 -13.26 -12.43
N PHE A 89 -2.21 -12.88 -11.48
CA PHE A 89 -1.83 -12.23 -10.23
C PHE A 89 -2.39 -13.00 -9.03
N LYS A 90 -1.76 -12.79 -7.87
CA LYS A 90 -2.20 -13.37 -6.58
C LYS A 90 -2.61 -12.29 -5.57
N SER A 91 -2.23 -11.04 -5.79
CA SER A 91 -2.64 -9.90 -4.98
C SER A 91 -2.54 -8.60 -5.77
N VAL A 92 -3.30 -7.60 -5.34
CA VAL A 92 -3.31 -6.24 -5.90
C VAL A 92 -3.51 -5.23 -4.76
N SER A 93 -2.85 -4.09 -4.86
CA SER A 93 -3.02 -2.94 -3.98
C SER A 93 -3.06 -1.66 -4.84
N ALA A 94 -4.02 -0.79 -4.56
CA ALA A 94 -4.32 0.39 -5.34
C ALA A 94 -4.23 1.63 -4.45
N GLY A 95 -3.43 2.60 -4.90
CA GLY A 95 -3.32 3.92 -4.30
C GLY A 95 -3.91 5.00 -5.18
N THR A 96 -3.52 6.25 -4.93
CA THR A 96 -4.06 7.41 -5.65
C THR A 96 -3.52 7.46 -7.08
N TRP A 97 -2.21 7.32 -7.26
CA TRP A 97 -1.57 7.48 -8.59
C TRP A 97 -0.90 6.23 -9.12
N MET A 98 -0.79 5.20 -8.28
CA MET A 98 -0.08 3.98 -8.57
C MET A 98 -0.92 2.78 -8.13
N THR A 99 -0.88 1.73 -8.92
CA THR A 99 -1.40 0.41 -8.56
C THR A 99 -0.29 -0.59 -8.72
N CYS A 100 -0.18 -1.52 -7.78
CA CYS A 100 0.78 -2.60 -7.83
C CYS A 100 0.08 -3.93 -7.62
N ALA A 101 0.51 -4.95 -8.35
CA ALA A 101 0.05 -6.31 -8.20
C ALA A 101 1.26 -7.25 -8.12
N ILE A 102 1.09 -8.34 -7.38
CA ILE A 102 2.08 -9.43 -7.35
C ILE A 102 1.59 -10.52 -8.29
N ARG A 103 2.42 -10.86 -9.26
CA ARG A 103 2.17 -11.96 -10.19
C ARG A 103 2.22 -13.30 -9.47
N THR A 104 1.67 -14.32 -10.13
CA THR A 104 1.77 -15.71 -9.66
C THR A 104 3.19 -16.27 -9.65
N ASP A 105 4.14 -15.60 -10.32
CA ASP A 105 5.58 -15.89 -10.28
C ASP A 105 6.35 -15.08 -9.22
N ASP A 106 5.61 -14.45 -8.30
CA ASP A 106 6.10 -13.60 -7.21
C ASP A 106 6.74 -12.27 -7.62
N SER A 107 6.78 -11.93 -8.91
CA SER A 107 7.28 -10.63 -9.38
C SER A 107 6.25 -9.51 -9.21
N LEU A 108 6.73 -8.27 -9.09
CA LEU A 108 5.87 -7.08 -9.07
C LEU A 108 5.51 -6.61 -10.47
N TYR A 109 4.29 -6.11 -10.61
CA TYR A 109 3.87 -5.26 -11.71
C TYR A 109 3.19 -4.02 -11.13
N CYS A 110 3.64 -2.84 -11.52
CA CYS A 110 2.98 -1.60 -11.13
C CYS A 110 2.74 -0.72 -12.34
N TRP A 111 1.61 0.00 -12.32
CA TRP A 111 1.17 0.91 -13.36
C TRP A 111 0.44 2.11 -12.75
N GLY A 112 0.12 3.10 -13.58
CA GLY A 112 -0.51 4.34 -13.16
C GLY A 112 0.10 5.56 -13.84
N TYR A 113 0.16 6.68 -13.11
CA TYR A 113 0.53 7.97 -13.68
C TYR A 113 2.05 8.18 -13.76
N ASP A 114 2.63 7.81 -14.91
CA ASP A 114 4.07 7.85 -15.16
C ASP A 114 4.69 9.25 -15.03
N ASP A 115 3.97 10.35 -15.29
CA ASP A 115 4.53 11.71 -15.25
C ASP A 115 4.99 12.15 -13.85
N LEU A 116 4.52 11.48 -12.78
CA LEU A 116 5.05 11.67 -11.43
C LEU A 116 6.38 10.95 -11.21
N PHE A 117 6.85 10.14 -12.15
CA PHE A 117 8.03 9.29 -12.03
C PHE A 117 8.98 9.55 -13.23
N PRO A 118 10.16 10.16 -13.02
CA PRO A 118 11.11 10.54 -14.08
C PRO A 118 11.59 9.39 -14.97
N ARG A 119 11.39 8.14 -14.51
CA ARG A 119 11.76 6.91 -15.22
C ARG A 119 10.54 6.01 -15.49
N GLY A 120 9.33 6.52 -15.30
CA GLY A 120 8.10 5.74 -15.24
C GLY A 120 8.05 4.82 -14.02
N ILE A 121 6.87 4.28 -13.74
CA ILE A 121 6.64 3.38 -12.60
C ILE A 121 7.45 2.08 -12.77
N ALA A 122 7.48 1.52 -13.98
CA ALA A 122 8.19 0.27 -14.27
C ALA A 122 9.71 0.38 -14.08
N GLY A 123 10.30 1.55 -14.34
CA GLY A 123 11.74 1.79 -14.21
C GLY A 123 12.25 1.88 -12.77
N LEU A 124 11.34 1.89 -11.79
CA LEU A 124 11.65 1.97 -10.35
C LEU A 124 11.44 0.65 -9.61
N LEU A 125 10.91 -0.38 -10.28
CA LEU A 125 10.58 -1.64 -9.62
C LEU A 125 11.85 -2.38 -9.19
N PRO A 126 12.00 -2.68 -7.89
CA PRO A 126 13.11 -3.47 -7.42
C PRO A 126 12.91 -4.93 -7.86
N ALA A 127 13.99 -5.56 -8.34
CA ALA A 127 13.95 -6.98 -8.69
C ALA A 127 13.85 -7.83 -7.42
N GLY A 128 13.00 -8.86 -7.46
CA GLY A 128 12.81 -9.78 -6.34
C GLY A 128 11.52 -10.56 -6.44
N ALA A 129 11.33 -11.45 -5.48
CA ALA A 129 10.08 -12.16 -5.23
C ALA A 129 9.39 -11.55 -4.00
N TYR A 130 8.08 -11.38 -4.08
CA TYR A 130 7.29 -10.65 -3.11
C TYR A 130 6.09 -11.46 -2.61
N THR A 131 5.76 -11.25 -1.34
CA THR A 131 4.63 -11.90 -0.65
C THR A 131 3.49 -10.92 -0.38
N GLN A 132 3.81 -9.64 -0.18
CA GLN A 132 2.83 -8.58 0.03
C GLN A 132 3.33 -7.27 -0.56
N VAL A 133 2.40 -6.45 -1.04
CA VAL A 133 2.65 -5.05 -1.43
C VAL A 133 1.51 -4.22 -0.90
N ASP A 134 1.83 -3.06 -0.34
CA ASP A 134 0.86 -2.03 -0.03
C ASP A 134 1.26 -0.69 -0.66
N VAL A 135 0.26 0.00 -1.18
CA VAL A 135 0.40 1.17 -2.02
C VAL A 135 -0.38 2.33 -1.39
N SER A 136 0.31 3.46 -1.27
CA SER A 136 -0.26 4.73 -0.85
C SER A 136 -0.36 5.67 -2.05
N GLU A 137 -0.37 6.98 -1.85
CA GLU A 137 -0.65 7.94 -2.91
C GLU A 137 0.38 7.91 -4.04
N ASN A 138 1.66 8.00 -3.67
CA ASN A 138 2.82 8.24 -4.53
C ASN A 138 3.99 7.27 -4.25
N PHE A 139 3.78 6.31 -3.36
CA PHE A 139 4.78 5.32 -2.98
C PHE A 139 4.15 3.96 -2.66
N ALA A 140 5.00 2.94 -2.62
CA ALA A 140 4.65 1.61 -2.19
C ALA A 140 5.73 1.02 -1.30
N CYS A 141 5.33 0.08 -0.46
CA CYS A 141 6.22 -0.79 0.27
C CYS A 141 5.78 -2.24 0.06
N ALA A 142 6.75 -3.15 -0.04
CA ALA A 142 6.48 -4.56 -0.25
C ALA A 142 7.35 -5.44 0.65
N VAL A 143 6.76 -6.53 1.12
CA VAL A 143 7.47 -7.62 1.81
C VAL A 143 7.99 -8.57 0.75
N ARG A 144 9.30 -8.78 0.74
CA ARG A 144 9.99 -9.76 -0.10
C ARG A 144 9.89 -11.16 0.51
N SER A 145 10.09 -12.17 -0.31
CA SER A 145 10.12 -13.58 0.10
C SER A 145 11.25 -13.93 1.08
N ASP A 146 12.27 -13.07 1.20
CA ASP A 146 13.32 -13.16 2.23
C ASP A 146 12.99 -12.37 3.51
N ASN A 147 11.71 -12.02 3.69
CA ASN A 147 11.15 -11.30 4.84
C ASN A 147 11.78 -9.91 5.07
N LYS A 148 12.22 -9.27 3.98
CA LYS A 148 12.71 -7.88 4.00
C LYS A 148 11.64 -6.95 3.43
N ILE A 149 11.55 -5.75 3.97
CA ILE A 149 10.68 -4.72 3.39
C ILE A 149 11.47 -3.88 2.41
N VAL A 150 10.84 -3.57 1.29
CA VAL A 150 11.36 -2.67 0.27
C VAL A 150 10.33 -1.60 -0.06
N CYS A 151 10.72 -0.33 0.07
CA CYS A 151 9.87 0.80 -0.32
C CYS A 151 10.44 1.58 -1.52
N TRP A 152 9.56 2.10 -2.38
CA TRP A 152 9.88 2.93 -3.56
C TRP A 152 8.77 3.93 -3.86
N GLY A 153 9.07 4.99 -4.62
CA GLY A 153 8.09 6.04 -4.96
C GLY A 153 8.70 7.43 -5.00
N ARG A 154 7.85 8.45 -5.22
CA ARG A 154 8.24 9.87 -5.20
C ARG A 154 7.90 10.50 -3.86
N TRP A 155 8.76 11.36 -3.32
CA TRP A 155 8.57 12.03 -2.03
C TRP A 155 8.92 13.53 -2.11
N GLY A 156 7.92 14.43 -2.15
CA GLY A 156 8.22 15.86 -2.33
C GLY A 156 9.02 16.17 -3.60
N GLU A 157 9.99 17.08 -3.54
CA GLU A 157 10.91 17.38 -4.67
C GLU A 157 12.06 16.36 -4.82
N SER A 158 12.17 15.40 -3.89
CA SER A 158 13.33 14.50 -3.79
C SER A 158 12.96 13.05 -4.10
N TRP A 159 13.88 12.35 -4.75
CA TRP A 159 13.66 11.00 -5.30
C TRP A 159 14.25 9.89 -4.42
N CYS A 160 14.72 10.21 -3.20
CA CYS A 160 15.47 9.28 -2.35
C CYS A 160 14.89 9.21 -0.92
N LEU A 161 14.97 8.01 -0.35
CA LEU A 161 14.66 7.70 1.04
C LEU A 161 15.87 8.04 1.91
N ASP A 162 15.75 9.02 2.80
CA ASP A 162 16.47 8.98 4.07
C ASP A 162 15.56 8.23 5.05
N LEU A 163 15.82 6.94 5.25
CA LEU A 163 15.11 6.18 6.27
C LEU A 163 15.67 6.54 7.65
N LEU A 164 14.86 7.19 8.47
CA LEU A 164 15.10 7.29 9.90
C LEU A 164 14.48 6.08 10.59
N PHE A 165 15.32 5.23 11.18
CA PHE A 165 14.90 4.04 11.90
C PHE A 165 14.51 4.42 13.32
N CYS A 166 13.22 4.52 13.63
CA CYS A 166 12.78 4.77 15.00
C CYS A 166 12.50 3.44 15.71
N ASP A 167 13.27 3.12 16.75
CA ASP A 167 13.01 1.94 17.59
C ASP A 167 11.75 2.14 18.47
N ALA A 168 11.33 1.08 19.18
CA ALA A 168 10.20 1.15 20.11
C ALA A 168 10.41 2.14 21.28
N SER A 169 11.62 2.66 21.46
CA SER A 169 11.97 3.70 22.44
C SER A 169 11.94 5.12 21.85
N GLY A 170 11.63 5.26 20.56
CA GLY A 170 11.56 6.55 19.86
C GLY A 170 12.92 7.15 19.52
N ARG A 171 13.99 6.34 19.51
CA ARG A 171 15.32 6.78 19.06
C ARG A 171 15.48 6.53 17.58
N CYS A 172 15.80 7.58 16.82
CA CYS A 172 15.96 7.52 15.38
C CYS A 172 17.43 7.76 14.99
N GLU A 173 18.07 6.79 14.33
CA GLU A 173 19.44 6.94 13.83
C GLU A 173 19.46 7.12 12.29
N PRO A 174 20.25 8.07 11.76
CA PRO A 174 20.42 8.23 10.32
C PRO A 174 21.26 7.09 9.73
N SER A 175 20.84 6.51 8.61
CA SER A 175 21.67 5.56 7.86
C SER A 175 22.91 6.28 7.33
N ARG A 176 24.07 6.05 7.96
CA ARG A 176 25.36 6.53 7.46
C ARG A 176 25.72 5.73 6.20
N GLU A 177 25.92 6.45 5.10
CA GLU A 177 26.35 5.97 3.77
C GLU A 177 25.28 5.27 2.92
N VAL A 178 24.68 5.95 1.95
CA VAL A 178 24.31 5.26 0.70
C VAL A 178 24.23 6.23 -0.50
N GLU A 179 24.99 5.94 -1.56
CA GLU A 179 24.58 6.29 -2.92
C GLU A 179 23.16 5.75 -3.15
N CYS A 180 22.17 6.59 -3.53
CA CYS A 180 20.74 6.23 -3.51
C CYS A 180 20.47 4.81 -4.05
N PRO A 181 20.14 3.82 -3.21
CA PRO A 181 19.68 2.53 -3.69
C PRO A 181 18.26 2.73 -4.23
N ARG A 182 17.90 2.00 -5.29
CA ARG A 182 16.58 2.02 -5.95
C ARG A 182 15.39 1.66 -5.01
N ALA A 183 15.69 1.30 -3.77
CA ALA A 183 14.83 0.67 -2.79
C ALA A 183 15.52 0.72 -1.42
N ALA A 184 14.83 1.15 -0.37
CA ALA A 184 15.36 1.00 0.99
C ALA A 184 14.95 -0.36 1.55
N VAL A 185 15.93 -1.16 1.98
CA VAL A 185 15.74 -2.54 2.45
C VAL A 185 15.80 -2.57 3.98
N LEU A 186 14.72 -2.96 4.64
CA LEU A 186 14.69 -3.20 6.09
C LEU A 186 14.99 -4.68 6.36
N ASP A 187 16.11 -4.97 7.03
CA ASP A 187 16.66 -6.33 7.16
C ASP A 187 16.68 -6.88 8.60
N GLN A 188 16.23 -6.11 9.60
CA GLN A 188 16.49 -6.41 11.01
C GLN A 188 15.54 -7.44 11.64
N ASP A 189 14.38 -7.76 11.06
CA ASP A 189 13.32 -8.38 11.87
C ASP A 189 12.49 -9.51 11.23
N GLY A 190 12.68 -9.85 9.97
CA GLY A 190 11.88 -10.90 9.33
C GLY A 190 10.40 -10.50 9.24
N PHE A 191 10.12 -9.51 8.40
CA PHE A 191 8.79 -8.96 8.18
C PHE A 191 7.86 -9.92 7.45
N VAL A 192 6.60 -9.94 7.87
CA VAL A 192 5.51 -10.70 7.24
C VAL A 192 4.35 -9.83 6.82
N GLY A 193 4.30 -8.58 7.29
CA GLY A 193 3.28 -7.62 6.94
C GLY A 193 3.84 -6.21 6.76
N VAL A 194 3.24 -5.44 5.85
CA VAL A 194 3.50 -4.01 5.66
C VAL A 194 2.20 -3.28 5.36
N ALA A 195 2.07 -2.07 5.89
CA ALA A 195 0.99 -1.14 5.56
C ALA A 195 1.53 0.27 5.41
N THR A 196 0.93 1.03 4.51
CA THR A 196 1.33 2.36 4.08
C THR A 196 0.26 3.38 4.43
N GLY A 197 0.64 4.35 5.25
CA GLY A 197 -0.17 5.53 5.54
C GLY A 197 0.05 6.65 4.51
N SER A 198 -0.45 7.85 4.80
CA SER A 198 -0.27 9.00 3.90
C SER A 198 1.21 9.42 3.74
N TYR A 199 2.00 9.35 4.82
CA TYR A 199 3.41 9.80 4.85
C TYR A 199 4.32 8.90 5.70
N TYR A 200 3.88 7.69 6.01
CA TYR A 200 4.62 6.74 6.83
C TYR A 200 4.30 5.32 6.35
N ALA A 201 5.11 4.35 6.76
CA ALA A 201 4.74 2.96 6.64
C ALA A 201 5.04 2.23 7.94
N CYS A 202 4.34 1.14 8.17
CA CYS A 202 4.56 0.25 9.29
C CYS A 202 4.70 -1.18 8.81
N GLY A 203 5.61 -1.93 9.43
CA GLY A 203 5.81 -3.35 9.20
C GLY A 203 5.54 -4.15 10.46
N VAL A 204 5.02 -5.36 10.29
CA VAL A 204 4.92 -6.37 11.36
C VAL A 204 5.83 -7.54 11.05
N ASN A 205 6.54 -8.01 12.08
CA ASN A 205 7.51 -9.09 11.97
C ASN A 205 6.95 -10.46 12.40
N LEU A 206 7.73 -11.52 12.19
CA LEU A 206 7.37 -12.90 12.60
C LEU A 206 7.08 -13.06 14.09
N ALA A 207 7.60 -12.17 14.94
CA ALA A 207 7.37 -12.16 16.38
C ALA A 207 6.15 -11.31 16.79
N GLY A 208 5.41 -10.75 15.84
CA GLY A 208 4.28 -9.84 16.09
C GLY A 208 4.70 -8.46 16.61
N GLY A 209 5.99 -8.12 16.48
CA GLY A 209 6.52 -6.78 16.73
C GLY A 209 6.20 -5.86 15.57
N VAL A 210 5.82 -4.62 15.89
CA VAL A 210 5.46 -3.61 14.90
C VAL A 210 6.46 -2.46 14.92
N PHE A 211 6.86 -2.04 13.73
CA PHE A 211 7.82 -0.98 13.49
C PHE A 211 7.20 0.00 12.51
N CYS A 212 7.16 1.28 12.86
CA CYS A 212 6.67 2.34 11.98
C CYS A 212 7.80 3.32 11.71
N TRP A 213 7.92 3.74 10.46
CA TRP A 213 8.86 4.75 10.04
C TRP A 213 8.12 5.85 9.30
N GLU A 214 8.38 7.08 9.72
CA GLU A 214 7.93 8.27 9.01
C GLU A 214 8.84 8.51 7.82
N MET A 215 8.26 8.99 6.72
CA MET A 215 8.99 9.34 5.51
C MET A 215 8.96 10.85 5.39
N LEU A 216 9.92 11.51 6.06
CA LEU A 216 9.97 12.98 6.20
C LEU A 216 10.24 13.69 4.87
N SER A 217 9.66 14.87 4.69
CA SER A 217 10.11 15.85 3.70
C SER A 217 11.32 16.62 4.23
N LEU A 218 12.38 16.71 3.44
CA LEU A 218 13.64 17.41 3.75
C LEU A 218 13.54 18.94 3.98
N ASP A 219 12.34 19.52 4.13
CA ASP A 219 12.15 20.97 4.32
C ASP A 219 11.94 21.37 5.80
N ASP A 220 11.75 20.40 6.70
CA ASP A 220 11.73 20.68 8.14
C ASP A 220 13.18 20.73 8.67
N ARG A 221 13.74 21.93 8.72
CA ARG A 221 15.04 22.25 9.34
C ARG A 221 15.10 22.10 10.87
N ASP A 222 14.12 21.43 11.44
CA ASP A 222 14.12 21.04 12.85
C ASP A 222 14.32 19.52 12.88
N ASP A 223 15.52 19.08 13.25
CA ASP A 223 15.98 17.69 13.45
C ASP A 223 15.15 16.87 14.48
N GLU A 224 13.92 17.29 14.80
CA GLU A 224 13.02 16.57 15.67
C GLU A 224 12.10 15.67 14.84
N CYS A 225 12.43 14.38 14.75
CA CYS A 225 11.45 13.33 14.49
C CYS A 225 10.23 13.58 15.39
N ARG A 226 9.12 14.07 14.81
CA ARG A 226 7.91 14.40 15.56
C ARG A 226 7.25 13.10 16.04
N ARG A 227 7.61 12.73 17.27
CA ARG A 227 7.07 11.64 18.11
C ARG A 227 5.69 11.13 17.68
N LEU A 228 5.66 9.87 17.24
CA LEU A 228 4.48 8.99 17.20
C LEU A 228 3.71 9.07 18.53
N ARG A 229 2.39 9.26 18.44
CA ARG A 229 1.53 9.53 19.60
C ARG A 229 1.33 8.34 20.54
N ILE A 230 1.59 7.11 20.14
CA ILE A 230 1.61 5.91 21.01
C ILE A 230 2.58 4.89 20.37
N PRO A 231 3.49 4.22 21.11
CA PRO A 231 4.30 3.15 20.54
C PRO A 231 3.41 1.96 20.14
N PRO A 232 3.74 1.24 19.05
CA PRO A 232 2.96 0.11 18.61
C PRO A 232 2.84 -0.98 19.70
N PRO A 233 1.74 -1.74 19.74
CA PRO A 233 1.66 -2.94 20.57
C PRO A 233 2.79 -3.91 20.19
N GLY A 234 3.48 -4.45 21.20
CA GLY A 234 4.58 -5.39 21.00
C GLY A 234 4.13 -6.84 21.19
N GLY A 235 4.51 -7.70 20.25
CA GLY A 235 4.67 -9.15 20.45
C GLY A 235 3.46 -10.03 20.17
N ASP A 236 2.38 -9.47 19.63
CA ASP A 236 1.15 -10.24 19.37
C ASP A 236 0.29 -9.70 18.20
N VAL A 237 0.84 -8.82 17.36
CA VAL A 237 0.16 -8.34 16.16
C VAL A 237 0.32 -9.35 15.02
N VAL A 238 -0.78 -9.66 14.34
CA VAL A 238 -0.83 -10.62 13.22
C VAL A 238 -1.10 -9.95 11.87
N GLU A 239 -1.71 -8.76 11.88
CA GLU A 239 -2.02 -8.00 10.68
C GLU A 239 -1.92 -6.51 10.99
N ILE A 240 -1.55 -5.72 9.99
CA ILE A 240 -1.40 -4.27 10.11
C ILE A 240 -2.09 -3.56 8.94
N ALA A 241 -2.76 -2.46 9.25
CA ALA A 241 -3.39 -1.57 8.28
C ALA A 241 -3.02 -0.12 8.62
N ALA A 242 -2.77 0.69 7.61
CA ALA A 242 -2.37 2.09 7.79
C ALA A 242 -3.04 2.96 6.73
N ARG A 243 -3.52 4.13 7.16
CA ARG A 243 -3.96 5.25 6.31
C ARG A 243 -3.64 6.57 7.03
N GLY A 244 -4.64 7.20 7.65
CA GLY A 244 -4.44 8.36 8.53
C GLY A 244 -3.92 8.00 9.93
N GLN A 245 -4.15 6.76 10.36
CA GLN A 245 -3.62 6.15 11.57
C GLN A 245 -3.23 4.70 11.27
N ALA A 246 -2.34 4.13 12.08
CA ALA A 246 -1.95 2.73 11.97
C ALA A 246 -2.76 1.91 12.96
N CYS A 247 -3.23 0.74 12.55
CA CYS A 247 -3.94 -0.20 13.40
C CYS A 247 -3.36 -1.60 13.23
N GLY A 248 -3.28 -2.34 14.34
CA GLY A 248 -2.86 -3.74 14.37
C GLY A 248 -3.98 -4.64 14.89
N LEU A 249 -4.22 -5.75 14.19
CA LEU A 249 -5.03 -6.86 14.69
C LEU A 249 -4.14 -7.75 15.56
N ARG A 250 -4.58 -8.03 16.79
CA ARG A 250 -3.86 -8.86 17.75
C ARG A 250 -4.33 -10.31 17.70
N THR A 251 -3.50 -11.22 18.20
CA THR A 251 -3.81 -12.66 18.27
C THR A 251 -5.10 -13.00 19.04
N ASP A 252 -5.54 -12.13 19.95
CA ASP A 252 -6.79 -12.26 20.71
C ASP A 252 -8.03 -11.73 19.97
N GLY A 253 -7.85 -11.21 18.75
CA GLY A 253 -8.91 -10.62 17.93
C GLY A 253 -9.21 -9.15 18.25
N SER A 254 -8.50 -8.54 19.20
CA SER A 254 -8.63 -7.11 19.47
C SER A 254 -7.89 -6.27 18.44
N VAL A 255 -8.37 -5.04 18.22
CA VAL A 255 -7.74 -4.06 17.31
C VAL A 255 -7.25 -2.89 18.14
N GLN A 256 -6.00 -2.50 17.95
CA GLN A 256 -5.40 -1.33 18.56
C GLN A 256 -4.86 -0.39 17.48
N CYS A 257 -5.16 0.90 17.60
CA CYS A 257 -4.70 1.93 16.68
C CYS A 257 -3.82 2.97 17.38
N TRP A 258 -2.85 3.55 16.67
CA TRP A 258 -1.92 4.57 17.15
C TRP A 258 -1.64 5.65 16.09
#